data_AF-Q3J3J3-F1
#
_entry.id   AF-Q3J3J3-F1
#
_cell.length_a   1.000
_cell.length_b   1.000
_cell.length_c   1.000
_cell.angle_alpha   90.00
_cell.angle_beta   90.00
_cell.angle_gamma   90.00
#
_symmetry.space_group_name_H-M   'P 1'
#
loop_
_entity.id
_entity.type
_entity.pdbx_description
1 polymer ?
#
loop_
_entity_poly.entity_id
_entity_poly.type
_entity_poly.pdbx_seq_one_letter_code
_entity_poly.pdbx_strand_id
1 'polypeptide(L)'
;MRRVLLADLLAVANWLAPMPPGQRPEALATLIERAHLAHKVSRRLGHAHPLWGNGCLASAVAGLAHRSEGHDPDPDQLESLALVAAAVAGRQRRAQALREGRGRKKAPSESECVPSPVGRSDYVVFSAVTRKGRCNG
;
A
#
# COMPACT_ATOMS: atom_id res chain seq x y z
N MET A 1 -1.95 5.35 7.14
CA MET A 1 -3.31 4.82 6.92
C MET A 1 -3.23 3.31 6.85
N ARG A 2 -4.22 2.59 7.41
CA ARG A 2 -4.31 1.12 7.29
C ARG A 2 -4.73 0.72 5.86
N ARG A 3 -4.77 -0.60 5.60
CA ARG A 3 -5.32 -1.14 4.35
C ARG A 3 -6.78 -0.68 4.20
N VAL A 4 -7.11 -0.15 3.02
CA VAL A 4 -8.47 0.28 2.68
C VAL A 4 -9.24 -0.94 2.16
N LEU A 5 -10.41 -1.18 2.74
CA LEU A 5 -11.36 -2.23 2.35
C LEU A 5 -12.46 -1.64 1.45
N LEU A 6 -13.22 -2.50 0.76
CA LEU A 6 -14.36 -2.04 -0.04
C LEU A 6 -15.42 -1.35 0.85
N ALA A 7 -15.68 -1.89 2.04
CA ALA A 7 -16.60 -1.30 3.00
C ALA A 7 -16.18 0.11 3.44
N ASP A 8 -14.87 0.41 3.49
CA ASP A 8 -14.39 1.77 3.76
C ASP A 8 -14.79 2.74 2.64
N LEU A 9 -14.70 2.30 1.37
CA LEU A 9 -15.07 3.13 0.22
C LEU A 9 -16.56 3.48 0.25
N LEU A 10 -17.40 2.49 0.54
CA LEU A 10 -18.85 2.67 0.66
C LEU A 10 -19.22 3.61 1.82
N ALA A 11 -18.63 3.40 3.00
CA ALA A 11 -18.89 4.26 4.15
C ALA A 11 -18.54 5.74 3.88
N VAL A 12 -17.40 5.99 3.22
CA VAL A 12 -17.00 7.35 2.85
C VAL A 12 -17.87 7.91 1.74
N ALA A 13 -18.28 7.10 0.76
CA ALA A 13 -19.20 7.53 -0.28
C ALA A 13 -20.55 7.96 0.30
N ASN A 14 -21.10 7.20 1.25
CA ASN A 14 -22.34 7.52 1.96
C ASN A 14 -22.26 8.81 2.78
N TRP A 15 -21.08 9.11 3.31
CA TRP A 15 -20.80 10.34 4.03
C TRP A 15 -20.67 11.56 3.10
N LEU A 16 -20.07 11.39 1.92
CA LEU A 16 -19.87 12.48 0.94
C LEU A 16 -21.12 12.78 0.10
N ALA A 17 -21.95 11.78 -0.19
CA ALA A 17 -23.14 11.91 -1.04
C ALA A 17 -24.05 13.11 -0.67
N PRO A 18 -24.39 13.37 0.61
CA PRO A 18 -25.23 14.53 0.97
C PRO A 18 -24.54 15.89 0.81
N MET A 19 -23.24 15.96 0.51
CA MET A 19 -22.51 17.21 0.32
C MET A 19 -22.63 17.72 -1.12
N PRO A 20 -22.61 19.06 -1.34
CA PRO A 20 -22.54 19.63 -2.68
C PRO A 20 -21.32 19.10 -3.46
N PRO A 21 -21.44 18.78 -4.77
CA PRO A 21 -20.35 18.19 -5.55
C PRO A 21 -19.02 18.95 -5.48
N GLY A 22 -19.06 20.28 -5.42
CA GLY A 22 -17.87 21.13 -5.32
C GLY A 22 -17.08 21.00 -4.01
N GLN A 23 -17.72 20.54 -2.92
CA GLN A 23 -17.09 20.40 -1.60
C GLN A 23 -16.53 18.99 -1.35
N ARG A 24 -17.04 17.99 -2.08
CA ARG A 24 -16.67 16.57 -1.88
C ARG A 24 -15.16 16.33 -1.99
N PRO A 25 -14.41 16.89 -2.96
CA PRO A 25 -12.97 16.63 -3.09
C PRO A 25 -12.14 17.12 -1.91
N GLU A 26 -12.44 18.33 -1.40
CA GLU A 26 -11.74 18.91 -0.26
C GLU A 26 -12.06 18.18 1.04
N ALA A 27 -13.33 17.84 1.26
CA ALA A 27 -13.77 17.04 2.39
C ALA A 27 -13.08 15.66 2.41
N LEU A 28 -13.00 15.00 1.26
CA LEU A 28 -12.30 13.73 1.09
C LEU A 28 -10.79 13.85 1.37
N ALA A 29 -10.14 14.88 0.84
CA ALA A 29 -8.70 15.10 1.08
C ALA A 29 -8.40 15.28 2.57
N THR A 30 -9.23 16.07 3.26
CA THR A 30 -9.13 16.29 4.71
C THR A 30 -9.33 14.99 5.49
N LEU A 31 -10.34 14.20 5.13
CA LEU A 31 -10.61 12.91 5.76
C LEU A 31 -9.44 11.93 5.61
N ILE A 32 -8.88 11.84 4.40
CA ILE A 32 -7.72 10.99 4.09
C ILE A 32 -6.51 11.38 4.96
N GLU A 33 -6.28 12.67 5.17
CA GLU A 33 -5.18 13.12 6.03
C GLU A 33 -5.44 12.81 7.50
N ARG A 34 -6.67 13.03 8.00
CA ARG A 34 -7.08 12.63 9.36
C ARG A 34 -6.87 11.13 9.60
N ALA A 35 -7.29 10.27 8.67
CA ALA A 35 -7.08 8.83 8.75
C ALA A 35 -5.58 8.47 8.73
N HIS A 36 -4.77 9.21 7.98
CA HIS A 36 -3.32 9.02 7.95
C HIS A 36 -2.66 9.40 9.27
N LEU A 37 -3.03 10.54 9.86
CA LEU A 37 -2.56 11.00 11.16
C LEU A 37 -3.01 10.07 12.29
N ALA A 38 -4.28 9.66 12.31
CA ALA A 38 -4.82 8.72 13.28
C ALA A 38 -4.04 7.39 13.28
N HIS A 39 -3.67 6.89 12.09
CA HIS A 39 -2.82 5.72 11.99
C HIS A 39 -1.41 5.94 12.55
N LYS A 40 -0.80 7.11 12.32
CA LYS A 40 0.52 7.44 12.88
C LYS A 40 0.46 7.50 14.41
N VAL A 41 -0.55 8.16 14.96
CA VAL A 41 -0.78 8.25 16.41
C VAL A 41 -0.99 6.85 17.00
N SER A 42 -1.85 6.04 16.39
CA SER A 42 -2.11 4.68 16.85
C SER A 42 -0.88 3.78 16.81
N ARG A 43 -0.04 3.91 15.78
CA ARG A 43 1.24 3.18 15.73
C ARG A 43 2.25 3.65 16.78
N ARG A 44 2.19 4.92 17.20
CA ARG A 44 3.13 5.48 18.18
C ARG A 44 2.70 5.22 19.61
N LEU A 45 1.40 5.32 19.90
CA LEU A 45 0.84 5.25 21.26
C LEU A 45 0.21 3.90 21.58
N GLY A 46 -0.01 3.03 20.59
CA GLY A 46 -0.72 1.75 20.77
C GLY A 46 -2.24 1.87 20.86
N HIS A 47 -2.79 3.07 21.00
CA HIS A 47 -4.23 3.34 21.14
C HIS A 47 -4.82 4.05 19.91
N ALA A 48 -6.10 3.83 19.62
CA ALA A 48 -6.81 4.56 18.58
C ALA A 48 -6.88 6.07 18.91
N HIS A 49 -6.87 6.93 17.90
CA HIS A 49 -7.07 8.37 18.08
C HIS A 49 -8.52 8.62 18.53
N PRO A 50 -8.77 9.40 19.60
CA PRO A 50 -10.10 9.53 20.18
C PRO A 50 -11.14 10.10 19.21
N LEU A 51 -10.74 11.00 18.31
CA LEU A 51 -11.65 11.65 17.36
C LEU A 51 -11.70 10.96 15.98
N TRP A 52 -10.67 10.20 15.60
CA TRP A 52 -10.47 9.74 14.22
C TRP A 52 -10.28 8.22 14.12
N GLY A 53 -10.40 7.52 15.25
CA GLY A 53 -10.28 6.09 15.35
C GLY A 53 -8.88 5.55 15.08
N ASN A 54 -8.82 4.32 14.59
CA ASN A 54 -7.58 3.54 14.43
C ASN A 54 -6.83 3.81 13.10
N GLY A 55 -7.31 4.76 12.30
CA GLY A 55 -6.74 5.14 11.01
C GLY A 55 -7.13 4.28 9.81
N CYS A 56 -8.26 3.55 9.89
CA CYS A 56 -9.04 3.20 8.69
C CYS A 56 -10.00 4.34 8.31
N LEU A 57 -10.46 4.35 7.06
CA LEU A 57 -11.32 5.41 6.53
C LEU A 57 -12.73 5.33 7.13
N ALA A 58 -13.30 4.13 7.28
CA ALA A 58 -14.61 3.95 7.92
C ALA A 58 -14.63 4.49 9.36
N SER A 59 -13.58 4.24 10.16
CA SER A 59 -13.52 4.80 11.52
C SER A 59 -13.42 6.32 11.56
N ALA A 60 -12.88 6.95 10.51
CA ALA A 60 -12.80 8.41 10.44
C ALA A 60 -14.16 9.07 10.13
N VAL A 61 -15.12 8.30 9.58
CA VAL A 61 -16.49 8.76 9.31
C VAL A 61 -17.54 8.15 10.25
N ALA A 62 -17.19 7.17 11.08
CA ALA A 62 -18.13 6.43 11.92
C ALA A 62 -18.95 7.30 12.89
N GLY A 63 -18.41 8.45 13.33
CA GLY A 63 -19.11 9.41 14.18
C GLY A 63 -19.77 10.58 13.42
N LEU A 64 -19.73 10.57 12.09
CA LEU A 64 -20.27 11.63 11.25
C LEU A 64 -21.62 11.20 10.66
N ALA A 65 -22.51 12.19 10.46
CA ALA A 65 -23.77 11.97 9.78
C ALA A 65 -23.49 11.49 8.35
N HIS A 66 -24.03 10.32 7.99
CA HIS A 66 -23.92 9.73 6.67
C HIS A 66 -25.31 9.24 6.24
N ARG A 67 -25.51 9.09 4.93
CA ARG A 67 -26.77 8.56 4.41
C ARG A 67 -26.94 7.10 4.86
N SER A 68 -28.16 6.74 5.28
CA SER A 68 -28.52 5.34 5.54
C SER A 68 -28.41 4.53 4.25
N GLU A 69 -27.91 3.29 4.34
CA GLU A 69 -27.87 2.39 3.18
C GLU A 69 -29.31 2.12 2.71
N GLY A 70 -29.67 2.69 1.55
CA GLY A 70 -30.88 2.32 0.82
C GLY A 70 -30.65 1.05 0.01
N HIS A 71 -31.72 0.46 -0.53
CA HIS A 71 -31.63 -0.76 -1.34
C HIS A 71 -30.89 -0.53 -2.67
N ASP A 72 -31.10 0.64 -3.29
CA ASP A 72 -30.52 0.99 -4.59
C ASP A 72 -29.52 2.16 -4.48
N PRO A 73 -28.40 2.10 -5.23
CA PRO A 73 -27.42 3.17 -5.21
C PRO A 73 -27.90 4.41 -5.98
N ASP A 74 -27.87 5.56 -5.31
CA ASP A 74 -28.18 6.87 -5.87
C ASP A 74 -27.01 7.39 -6.73
N PRO A 75 -27.24 8.08 -7.87
CA PRO A 75 -26.21 8.82 -8.60
C PRO A 75 -25.20 9.58 -7.73
N ASP A 76 -25.64 10.30 -6.70
CA ASP A 76 -24.74 11.07 -5.82
C ASP A 76 -23.78 10.17 -5.02
N GLN A 77 -24.27 9.00 -4.62
CA GLN A 77 -23.47 7.99 -3.93
C GLN A 77 -22.46 7.35 -4.90
N LEU A 78 -22.88 7.05 -6.13
CA LEU A 78 -22.00 6.47 -7.16
C LEU A 78 -20.89 7.44 -7.57
N GLU A 79 -21.20 8.73 -7.75
CA GLU A 79 -20.21 9.77 -8.01
C GLU A 79 -19.23 9.92 -6.85
N SER A 80 -19.75 9.93 -5.62
CA SER A 80 -18.93 9.98 -4.42
C SER A 80 -18.02 8.76 -4.31
N LEU A 81 -18.53 7.56 -4.62
CA LEU A 81 -17.76 6.33 -4.64
C LEU A 81 -16.64 6.38 -5.70
N ALA A 82 -16.95 6.86 -6.91
CA ALA A 82 -15.97 7.02 -7.97
C ALA A 82 -14.85 7.99 -7.54
N LEU A 83 -15.20 9.10 -6.90
CA LEU A 83 -14.25 10.07 -6.36
C LEU A 83 -13.33 9.44 -5.30
N VAL A 84 -13.90 8.70 -4.34
CA VAL A 84 -13.13 8.03 -3.27
C VAL A 84 -12.21 6.96 -3.86
N ALA A 85 -12.71 6.13 -4.77
CA ALA A 85 -11.93 5.10 -5.44
C ALA A 85 -10.75 5.69 -6.22
N ALA A 86 -10.98 6.76 -6.98
CA ALA A 86 -9.92 7.46 -7.72
C ALA A 86 -8.84 8.01 -6.79
N ALA A 87 -9.22 8.65 -5.68
CA ALA A 87 -8.27 9.21 -4.71
C ALA A 87 -7.41 8.12 -4.05
N VAL A 88 -8.03 7.01 -3.63
CA VAL A 88 -7.34 5.86 -3.02
C VAL A 88 -6.40 5.18 -4.02
N ALA A 89 -6.89 4.91 -5.24
CA ALA A 89 -6.07 4.33 -6.31
C ALA A 89 -4.86 5.20 -6.65
N GLY A 90 -5.04 6.52 -6.77
CA GLY A 90 -3.94 7.46 -6.99
C GLY A 90 -2.90 7.42 -5.87
N ARG A 91 -3.33 7.29 -4.61
CA ARG A 91 -2.40 7.12 -3.47
C ARG A 91 -1.65 5.78 -3.53
N GLN A 92 -2.32 4.69 -3.87
CA GLN A 92 -1.69 3.36 -3.97
C GLN A 92 -0.64 3.33 -5.08
N ARG A 93 -0.94 3.85 -6.28
CA ARG A 93 0.01 3.94 -7.39
C ARG A 93 1.24 4.76 -7.03
N ARG A 94 1.06 5.92 -6.38
CA ARG A 94 2.18 6.75 -5.87
C ARG A 94 3.04 5.98 -4.87
N ALA A 95 2.42 5.24 -3.95
CA ALA A 95 3.16 4.43 -2.98
C ALA A 95 3.93 3.27 -3.62
N GLN A 96 3.37 2.64 -4.67
CA GLN A 96 4.04 1.61 -5.46
C GLN A 96 5.25 2.17 -6.22
N ALA A 97 5.08 3.27 -6.94
CA ALA A 97 6.17 3.94 -7.67
C ALA A 97 7.34 4.34 -6.72
N LEU A 98 7.03 4.82 -5.51
CA LEU A 98 8.05 5.13 -4.50
C LEU A 98 8.80 3.89 -3.99
N ARG A 99 8.16 2.72 -3.96
CA ARG A 99 8.80 1.45 -3.57
C ARG A 99 9.69 0.93 -4.69
N GLU A 100 9.21 0.97 -5.92
CA GLU A 100 9.98 0.58 -7.11
C GLU A 100 11.22 1.46 -7.29
N GLY A 101 11.08 2.78 -7.13
CA GLY A 101 12.20 3.71 -7.20
C GLY A 101 13.23 3.52 -6.07
N ARG A 102 12.82 3.08 -4.87
CA ARG A 102 13.74 2.70 -3.79
C ARG A 102 14.43 1.37 -4.04
N GLY A 103 13.73 0.40 -4.63
CA GLY A 103 14.31 -0.89 -5.03
C GLY A 103 15.38 -0.73 -6.11
N ARG A 104 15.14 0.13 -7.10
CA ARG A 104 16.09 0.47 -8.18
C ARG A 104 17.38 1.13 -7.65
N LYS A 105 17.30 1.91 -6.55
CA LYS A 105 18.46 2.56 -5.93
C LYS A 105 19.32 1.62 -5.06
N LYS A 106 18.98 0.33 -4.94
CA LYS A 106 19.72 -0.66 -4.13
C LYS A 106 20.67 -1.54 -4.97
N ALA A 107 21.19 -1.03 -6.08
CA ALA A 107 22.38 -1.57 -6.76
C ALA A 107 23.39 -0.43 -6.92
N PRO A 108 24.55 -0.54 -6.25
CA PRO A 108 25.73 -0.90 -7.04
C PRO A 108 26.61 -1.94 -6.34
N SER A 109 26.91 -3.03 -7.03
CA SER A 109 28.22 -3.68 -7.00
C SER A 109 28.28 -4.75 -8.09
N GLU A 110 28.35 -4.33 -9.35
CA GLU A 110 29.22 -5.06 -10.26
C GLU A 110 30.59 -4.40 -10.09
N SER A 111 31.41 -5.00 -9.22
CA SER A 111 32.85 -4.85 -9.36
C SER A 111 33.18 -5.44 -10.71
N GLU A 112 33.54 -4.59 -11.66
CA GLU A 112 34.13 -4.97 -12.93
C GLU A 112 35.38 -5.81 -12.65
N CYS A 113 35.22 -7.13 -12.55
CA CYS A 113 36.33 -8.05 -12.78
C CYS A 113 36.56 -8.04 -14.29
N VAL A 114 37.42 -7.14 -14.75
CA VAL A 114 38.01 -7.20 -16.08
C VAL A 114 38.98 -8.39 -16.08
N PRO A 115 38.75 -9.49 -16.82
CA PRO A 115 39.77 -10.50 -16.99
C PRO A 115 40.82 -9.97 -17.97
N SER A 116 42.01 -9.67 -17.46
CA SER A 116 43.20 -9.41 -18.29
C SER A 116 43.57 -10.69 -19.07
N PRO A 117 43.81 -10.63 -20.39
CA PRO A 117 44.12 -11.81 -21.18
C PRO A 117 45.63 -11.99 -21.31
N VAL A 118 46.29 -12.70 -20.38
CA VAL A 118 47.65 -13.19 -20.63
C VAL A 118 47.87 -14.55 -19.95
N GLY A 119 48.11 -15.58 -20.76
CA GLY A 119 49.02 -16.67 -20.37
C GLY A 119 48.39 -18.04 -20.01
N ARG A 120 48.13 -18.85 -21.05
CA ARG A 120 48.30 -20.32 -21.11
C ARG A 120 49.18 -20.94 -20.00
N SER A 121 48.72 -22.02 -19.36
CA SER A 121 49.19 -23.41 -19.58
C SER A 121 48.57 -24.41 -18.58
N ASP A 122 47.85 -25.38 -19.14
CA ASP A 122 47.85 -26.83 -18.92
C ASP A 122 47.75 -27.48 -17.51
N TYR A 123 47.15 -28.69 -17.57
CA TYR A 123 47.13 -29.80 -16.60
C TYR A 123 45.99 -29.76 -15.56
N VAL A 124 45.17 -30.79 -15.29
CA VAL A 124 45.17 -32.24 -15.58
C VAL A 124 43.72 -32.75 -15.61
N VAL A 125 43.46 -33.72 -16.48
CA VAL A 125 42.26 -34.58 -16.49
C VAL A 125 42.26 -35.51 -15.27
N PHE A 126 41.19 -35.54 -14.46
CA PHE A 126 40.85 -36.76 -13.71
C PHE A 126 39.35 -36.99 -13.69
N SER A 127 38.94 -38.00 -14.45
CA SER A 127 37.59 -38.56 -14.44
C SER A 127 37.37 -39.45 -13.21
N ALA A 128 36.11 -39.43 -12.76
CA ALA A 128 35.33 -40.49 -12.11
C ALA A 128 35.81 -41.05 -10.75
N VAL A 129 34.86 -41.17 -9.82
CA VAL A 129 34.30 -42.48 -9.38
C VAL A 129 33.19 -42.23 -8.34
N THR A 130 32.06 -42.89 -8.55
CA THR A 130 30.94 -43.05 -7.61
C THR A 130 31.25 -44.09 -6.52
N ARG A 131 30.83 -43.86 -5.26
CA ARG A 131 29.97 -44.79 -4.46
C ARG A 131 29.77 -44.34 -2.99
N LYS A 132 28.48 -44.21 -2.63
CA LYS A 132 27.76 -44.93 -1.56
C LYS A 132 28.25 -44.81 -0.09
N GLY A 133 27.34 -44.39 0.79
CA GLY A 133 27.22 -45.00 2.14
C GLY A 133 27.09 -44.05 3.34
N ARG A 134 25.84 -43.78 3.74
CA ARG A 134 25.25 -43.70 5.10
C ARG A 134 26.19 -43.87 6.32
N CYS A 135 26.05 -43.01 7.33
CA CYS A 135 25.69 -43.34 8.74
C CYS A 135 25.47 -42.07 9.59
N ASN A 136 24.55 -42.20 10.56
CA ASN A 136 23.97 -41.17 11.42
C ASN A 136 24.90 -40.76 12.57
N GLY A 137 24.62 -39.58 13.14
CA GLY A 137 24.90 -39.19 14.53
C GLY A 137 23.68 -38.48 15.07
#